data_AF-A0A1Q8LW53-F1
#
_entry.id   AF-A0A1Q8LW53-F1
#
_cell.length_a   1.000
_cell.length_b   1.000
_cell.length_c   1.000
_cell.angle_alpha   90.00
_cell.angle_beta   90.00
_cell.angle_gamma   90.00
#
_symmetry.space_group_name_H-M   'P 1'
#
loop_
_entity.id
_entity.type
_entity.pdbx_description
1 polymer ?
#
loop_
_entity_poly.entity_id
_entity_poly.type
_entity_poly.pdbx_seq_one_letter_code
_entity_poly.pdbx_strand_id
1 'polypeptide(L)' 'MTAAAERVELSALVCPGCGRPVAGEPPTGWPDRAGRPPAFSHRDGSVLCPDDRGRVPEPVEVLR' A
#
# COMPACT_ATOMS: atom_id res chain seq x y z
N MET A 1 25.18 16.01 -5.38
CA MET A 1 24.83 15.00 -4.36
C MET A 1 23.38 14.62 -4.59
N THR A 2 23.12 13.60 -5.41
CA THR A 2 21.78 13.04 -5.54
C THR A 2 21.53 12.25 -4.27
N ALA A 3 20.52 12.63 -3.48
CA ALA A 3 20.08 11.79 -2.36
C ALA A 3 19.79 10.40 -2.93
N ALA A 4 20.49 9.38 -2.44
CA ALA A 4 20.08 8.01 -2.70
C ALA A 4 18.65 7.91 -2.16
N ALA A 5 17.66 7.67 -3.03
CA ALA A 5 16.33 7.35 -2.58
C ALA A 5 16.47 6.16 -1.63
N GLU A 6 16.19 6.39 -0.35
CA GLU A 6 16.26 5.34 0.66
C GLU A 6 15.25 4.28 0.23
N ARG A 7 15.76 3.13 -0.21
CA ARG A 7 14.92 2.02 -0.68
C ARG A 7 14.35 1.37 0.55
N VAL A 8 13.08 1.65 0.81
CA VAL A 8 12.32 0.98 1.87
C VAL A 8 12.05 -0.45 1.43
N GLU A 9 12.45 -1.41 2.27
CA GLU A 9 12.15 -2.82 2.05
C GLU A 9 10.65 -3.07 2.16
N LEU A 10 10.06 -3.82 1.22
CA LEU A 10 8.63 -4.15 1.24
C LEU A 10 8.21 -4.83 2.56
N SER A 11 9.12 -5.57 3.18
CA SER A 11 8.91 -6.23 4.47
C SER A 11 8.73 -5.25 5.65
N ALA A 12 9.14 -3.99 5.49
CA ALA A 12 8.96 -2.92 6.47
C ALA A 12 7.65 -2.15 6.29
N LEU A 13 6.87 -2.44 5.23
CA LEU A 13 5.64 -1.73 4.91
C LEU A 13 4.38 -2.45 5.43
N VAL A 14 3.49 -1.68 6.06
CA VAL A 14 2.20 -2.16 6.58
C VAL A 14 1.03 -1.28 6.15
N CYS A 15 -0.16 -1.86 6.16
CA CYS A 15 -1.40 -1.12 5.99
C CYS A 15 -1.67 -0.26 7.23
N PRO A 16 -1.90 1.06 7.09
CA PRO A 16 -2.14 1.92 8.25
C PRO A 16 -3.47 1.63 8.97
N GLY A 17 -4.46 1.03 8.29
CA GLY A 17 -5.77 0.75 8.89
C GLY A 17 -5.82 -0.51 9.76
N CYS A 18 -5.03 -1.56 9.43
CA CYS A 18 -5.06 -2.82 10.18
C CYS A 18 -3.69 -3.33 10.66
N GLY A 19 -2.59 -2.64 10.33
CA GLY A 19 -1.23 -3.01 10.72
C GLY A 19 -0.68 -4.26 10.03
N ARG A 20 -1.41 -4.87 9.09
CA ARG A 20 -0.97 -6.07 8.39
C ARG A 20 0.05 -5.73 7.28
N PRO A 21 1.01 -6.63 6.99
CA PRO A 21 1.94 -6.45 5.88
C PRO A 21 1.24 -6.30 4.53
N VAL A 22 1.83 -5.49 3.65
CA VAL A 22 1.32 -5.28 2.28
C VAL A 22 2.01 -6.20 1.26
N ALA A 23 1.45 -6.26 0.06
CA ALA A 23 2.06 -6.81 -1.14
C ALA A 23 2.42 -5.68 -2.10
N GLY A 24 3.56 -5.81 -2.79
CA GLY A 24 4.07 -4.85 -3.77
C GLY A 24 3.42 -4.98 -5.15
N GLU A 25 2.11 -5.25 -5.16
CA GLU A 25 1.32 -5.46 -6.36
C GLU A 25 -0.06 -4.80 -6.23
N PRO A 26 -0.69 -4.41 -7.36
CA PRO A 26 -2.04 -3.87 -7.36
C PRO A 26 -3.09 -4.83 -6.78
N PRO A 27 -4.19 -4.30 -6.20
CA PRO A 27 -5.29 -5.15 -5.75
C PRO A 27 -5.95 -5.89 -6.91
N THR A 28 -6.42 -7.10 -6.63
CA THR A 28 -7.17 -7.92 -7.58
C THR A 28 -8.56 -7.35 -7.80
N GLY A 29 -9.01 -7.31 -9.07
CA GLY A 29 -10.36 -6.87 -9.43
C GLY A 29 -10.59 -5.36 -9.35
N TRP A 30 -9.53 -4.56 -9.42
CA TRP A 30 -9.65 -3.10 -9.47
C TRP A 30 -10.52 -2.66 -10.67
N PRO A 31 -11.61 -1.88 -10.47
CA PRO A 31 -12.50 -1.52 -11.56
C PRO A 31 -11.81 -0.57 -12.55
N ASP A 32 -11.90 -0.84 -13.86
CA ASP A 32 -11.35 0.05 -14.91
C ASP A 32 -11.85 1.50 -14.77
N ARG A 33 -13.13 1.65 -14.40
CA ARG A 33 -13.77 2.95 -14.16
C ARG A 33 -13.22 3.72 -12.96
N ALA A 34 -12.50 3.06 -12.06
CA ALA A 34 -11.88 3.67 -10.88
C ALA A 34 -10.49 4.26 -11.19
N GLY A 35 -10.04 4.18 -12.45
CA GLY A 35 -8.76 4.71 -12.88
C GLY A 35 -7.58 3.81 -12.51
N ARG A 36 -6.39 4.41 -12.38
CA ARG A 36 -5.15 3.66 -12.12
C ARG A 36 -5.23 2.96 -10.75
N PRO A 37 -4.92 1.65 -10.66
CA PRO A 37 -4.91 0.97 -9.38
C PRO A 37 -3.76 1.47 -8.48
N PRO A 38 -3.92 1.37 -7.15
CA PRO A 38 -2.81 1.53 -6.20
C PRO A 38 -1.67 0.57 -6.52
N ALA A 39 -0.44 0.96 -6.15
CA ALA A 39 0.73 0.09 -6.33
C ALA A 39 0.81 -1.04 -5.30
N PHE A 40 0.08 -0.92 -4.18
CA PHE A 40 0.10 -1.84 -3.07
C PHE A 40 -1.29 -2.38 -2.74
N SER A 41 -1.32 -3.59 -2.20
CA SER A 41 -2.52 -4.29 -1.76
C SER A 41 -2.25 -5.05 -0.47
N HIS A 42 -3.29 -5.62 0.11
CA HIS A 42 -3.13 -6.68 1.09
C HIS A 42 -2.62 -7.95 0.41
N ARG A 43 -1.97 -8.84 1.17
CA ARG A 43 -1.44 -10.11 0.67
C ARG A 43 -2.50 -11.07 0.12
N ASP A 44 -3.76 -10.87 0.48
CA ASP A 44 -4.90 -11.60 -0.08
C ASP A 44 -5.42 -10.98 -1.39
N GLY A 45 -4.76 -9.94 -1.90
CA GLY A 45 -5.13 -9.22 -3.11
C GLY A 45 -6.21 -8.15 -2.89
N SER A 46 -6.71 -7.96 -1.66
CA SER A 46 -7.69 -6.91 -1.38
C SER A 46 -7.04 -5.52 -1.33
N VAL A 47 -7.84 -4.49 -1.57
CA VAL A 47 -7.41 -3.09 -1.41
C VAL A 47 -7.04 -2.81 0.06
N LEU A 48 -6.03 -1.95 0.29
CA LEU A 48 -5.71 -1.51 1.66
C LEU A 48 -6.91 -0.89 2.35
N CYS A 49 -7.02 -1.08 3.66
CA CYS A 49 -8.08 -0.48 4.48
C CYS A 49 -8.19 1.02 4.22
N PRO A 50 -9.36 1.53 3.80
CA PRO A 50 -9.56 2.96 3.59
C PRO A 50 -9.40 3.78 4.86
N ASP A 51 -9.03 5.05 4.71
CA ASP A 51 -9.05 6.04 5.80
C ASP A 51 -10.49 6.42 6.20
N ASP A 52 -10.64 7.27 7.22
CA ASP A 52 -11.95 7.77 7.69
C ASP A 52 -12.74 8.55 6.61
N ARG A 53 -12.09 8.89 5.49
CA ARG A 53 -12.69 9.58 4.35
C ARG A 53 -12.92 8.64 3.15
N GLY A 54 -12.72 7.33 3.35
CA GLY A 54 -12.91 6.30 2.31
C GLY A 54 -11.81 6.27 1.25
N ARG A 55 -10.66 6.91 1.47
CA ARG A 55 -9.54 6.91 0.51
C ARG A 55 -8.63 5.72 0.77
N VAL A 56 -8.08 5.14 -0.30
CA VAL A 56 -7.04 4.11 -0.18
C VAL A 56 -5.71 4.80 0.17
N PRO A 57 -5.14 4.54 1.36
CA PRO A 57 -3.88 5.16 1.77
C PRO A 57 -2.68 4.46 1.11
N GLU A 58 -1.53 5.13 1.12
CA GLU A 58 -0.23 4.50 0.88
C GLU A 58 0.20 3.69 2.11
N PRO A 59 1.00 2.62 1.95
CA PRO A 59 1.55 1.88 3.08
C PRO A 59 2.50 2.76 3.91
N VAL A 60 2.63 2.43 5.19
CA VAL A 60 3.54 3.11 6.13
C VAL A 60 4.64 2.17 6.59
N GLU A 61 5.81 2.75 6.87
CA GLU A 61 6.94 2.04 7.44
C GLU A 61 6.70 1.69 8.91
N VAL A 62 7.08 0.48 9.31
CA VAL A 62 7.17 0.11 10.72
C VAL A 62 8.49 0.65 11.25
N LEU A 63 8.42 1.72 12.03
CA LEU A 63 9.56 2.20 12.82
C LEU A 63 9.90 1.11 13.85
N ARG A 64 11.09 0.51 13.72
CA ARG A 64 11.64 -0.46 14.68
C ARG A 64 12.69 0.19 15.56
#